data_AF-A0A229R737-F1
#
_entry.id   AF-A0A229R737-F1
#
_cell.length_a   1.000
_cell.length_b   1.000
_cell.length_c   1.000
_cell.angle_alpha   90.00
_cell.angle_beta   90.00
_cell.angle_gamma   90.00
#
_symmetry.space_group_name_H-M   'P 1'
#
loop_
_entity.id
_entity.type
_entity.pdbx_description
1 polymer ?
#
loop_
_entity_poly.entity_id
_entity_poly.type
_entity_poly.pdbx_seq_one_letter_code
_entity_poly.pdbx_strand_id
1 'polypeptide(L)'
;MNGTQIRFQGIVWTFGEREFAALLMDGHSAHGPDALLDVTQSRGLPLTTDIRRVPLALVPGWRIEVTFEDSGHARLSVHWPHVRPLVSHVGVDLPQRWQQLAVTQRAGLLLVGHDLVTDDHYLPERVTRLAESGSLAAGVVAFRSGNRSRPRGRARQAAF
;
A
#
# COMPACT_ATOMS: atom_id res chain seq x y z
N MET A 1 17.42 -7.23 19.73
CA MET A 1 17.30 -7.47 18.28
C MET A 1 16.70 -6.22 17.64
N ASN A 2 17.52 -5.31 17.11
CA ASN A 2 17.03 -4.09 16.47
C ASN A 2 16.78 -4.38 14.99
N GLY A 3 15.75 -5.18 14.71
CA GLY A 3 15.35 -5.53 13.35
C GLY A 3 14.65 -4.36 12.67
N THR A 4 14.78 -4.26 11.34
CA THR A 4 13.92 -3.36 10.56
C THR A 4 12.53 -4.00 10.48
N GLN A 5 11.51 -3.29 10.92
CA GLN A 5 10.12 -3.70 10.86
C GLN A 5 9.35 -2.72 9.96
N ILE A 6 8.51 -3.24 9.07
CA ILE A 6 7.58 -2.44 8.27
C ILE A 6 6.16 -2.85 8.68
N ARG A 7 5.29 -1.89 8.96
CA ARG A 7 3.89 -2.12 9.29
C ARG A 7 2.98 -1.56 8.19
N PHE A 8 1.78 -2.12 8.12
CA PHE A 8 0.78 -1.76 7.11
C PHE A 8 -0.60 -1.60 7.74
N GLN A 9 -1.39 -0.68 7.20
CA GLN A 9 -2.80 -0.51 7.57
C GLN A 9 -3.61 -0.07 6.35
N GLY A 10 -4.70 -0.78 6.05
CA GLY A 10 -5.64 -0.39 5.01
C GLY A 10 -6.75 0.50 5.58
N ILE A 11 -6.94 1.69 5.00
CA ILE A 11 -8.00 2.62 5.39
C ILE A 11 -8.74 3.15 4.15
N VAL A 12 -10.01 3.51 4.32
CA VAL A 12 -10.70 4.31 3.31
C VAL A 12 -10.33 5.77 3.56
N TRP A 13 -9.73 6.41 2.57
CA TRP A 13 -9.35 7.82 2.67
C TRP A 13 -10.25 8.66 1.79
N THR A 14 -10.75 9.76 2.34
CA THR A 14 -11.71 10.63 1.66
C THR A 14 -11.06 11.97 1.30
N PHE A 15 -11.10 12.32 0.02
CA PHE A 15 -10.67 13.60 -0.53
C PHE A 15 -11.86 14.35 -1.11
N GLY A 16 -12.39 15.31 -0.36
CA GLY A 16 -13.66 15.95 -0.70
C GLY A 16 -14.75 14.89 -0.81
N GLU A 17 -15.33 14.74 -2.00
CA GLU A 17 -16.38 13.74 -2.28
C GLU A 17 -15.86 12.39 -2.80
N ARG A 18 -14.53 12.21 -2.90
CA ARG A 18 -13.93 10.99 -3.49
C ARG A 18 -13.31 10.11 -2.41
N GLU A 19 -13.65 8.84 -2.45
CA GLU A 19 -13.02 7.81 -1.61
C GLU A 19 -11.93 7.07 -2.36
N PHE A 20 -10.84 6.76 -1.66
CA PHE A 20 -9.73 5.95 -2.15
C PHE A 20 -9.43 4.82 -1.18
N ALA A 21 -9.04 3.68 -1.73
CA ALA A 21 -8.37 2.64 -0.96
C ALA A 21 -6.95 3.10 -0.63
N ALA A 22 -6.71 3.47 0.62
CA ALA A 22 -5.40 3.96 1.07
C ALA A 22 -4.66 2.89 1.89
N LEU A 23 -3.39 2.68 1.56
CA LEU A 23 -2.48 1.80 2.29
C LEU A 23 -1.44 2.68 2.99
N LEU A 24 -1.48 2.67 4.31
CA LEU A 24 -0.44 3.26 5.15
C LEU A 24 0.72 2.28 5.26
N MET A 25 1.93 2.79 5.17
CA MET A 25 3.16 2.05 5.38
C MET A 25 4.10 2.88 6.25
N ASP A 26 4.49 2.33 7.40
CA ASP A 26 5.58 2.89 8.20
C ASP A 26 6.64 1.85 8.50
N GLY A 27 7.81 2.32 8.92
CA GLY A 27 8.94 1.45 9.23
C GLY A 27 9.69 1.92 10.46
N HIS A 28 10.08 0.98 11.30
CA HIS A 28 11.07 1.20 12.33
C HIS A 28 12.39 0.57 11.89
N SER A 29 13.46 1.35 11.85
CA SER A 29 14.79 0.88 11.47
C SER A 29 15.84 1.34 12.47
N ALA A 30 16.87 0.52 12.65
CA ALA A 30 18.08 0.92 13.37
C ALA A 30 18.81 2.09 12.71
N HIS A 31 18.54 2.37 11.43
CA HIS A 31 19.10 3.49 10.68
C HIS A 31 18.35 4.82 10.88
N GLY A 32 17.29 4.84 11.71
CA GLY A 32 16.49 6.02 12.00
C GLY A 32 15.03 5.89 11.52
N PRO A 33 14.15 6.79 11.99
CA PRO A 33 12.72 6.76 11.69
C PRO A 33 12.40 7.03 10.21
N ASP A 34 13.23 7.80 9.52
CA ASP A 34 12.98 8.23 8.15
C ASP A 34 13.63 7.33 7.09
N ALA A 35 14.34 6.26 7.49
CA ALA A 35 15.05 5.39 6.55
C ALA A 35 14.12 4.78 5.48
N LEU A 36 12.89 4.43 5.85
CA LEU A 36 11.91 3.95 4.88
C LEU A 36 11.47 5.06 3.93
N LEU A 37 11.17 6.25 4.48
CA LEU A 37 10.77 7.41 3.70
C LEU A 37 11.83 7.77 2.66
N ASP A 38 13.10 7.90 3.08
CA ASP A 38 14.24 8.21 2.22
C ASP A 38 14.37 7.22 1.06
N VAL A 39 14.29 5.92 1.36
CA VAL A 39 14.36 4.88 0.33
C VAL A 39 13.16 4.94 -0.61
N THR A 40 11.94 5.19 -0.12
CA THR A 40 10.77 5.29 -1.02
C THR A 40 10.86 6.50 -1.95
N GLN A 41 11.38 7.63 -1.46
CA GLN A 41 11.63 8.82 -2.27
C GLN A 41 12.70 8.56 -3.32
N SER A 42 13.81 7.92 -2.94
CA SER A 42 14.87 7.54 -3.89
C SER A 42 14.38 6.54 -4.95
N ARG A 43 13.22 5.91 -4.73
CA ARG A 43 12.53 5.00 -5.65
C ARG A 43 11.33 5.66 -6.35
N GLY A 44 11.23 6.98 -6.31
CA GLY A 44 10.31 7.76 -7.13
C GLY A 44 8.91 7.94 -6.54
N LEU A 45 8.67 7.59 -5.28
CA LEU A 45 7.44 7.99 -4.60
C LEU A 45 7.57 9.47 -4.18
N PRO A 46 6.67 10.37 -4.63
CA PRO A 46 6.84 11.80 -4.38
C PRO A 46 6.55 12.16 -2.93
N LEU A 47 7.31 13.11 -2.41
CA LEU A 47 7.01 13.79 -1.16
C LEU A 47 5.74 14.64 -1.34
N THR A 48 4.87 14.64 -0.34
CA THR A 48 3.65 15.46 -0.35
C THR A 48 3.68 16.47 0.78
N THR A 49 3.36 17.73 0.47
CA THR A 49 3.23 18.82 1.45
C THR A 49 1.77 19.15 1.78
N ASP A 50 0.83 18.62 1.00
CA ASP A 50 -0.61 18.72 1.24
C ASP A 50 -1.26 17.42 0.77
N ILE A 51 -1.73 16.61 1.72
CA ILE A 51 -2.35 15.32 1.41
C ILE A 51 -3.55 15.49 0.48
N ARG A 52 -4.27 16.62 0.53
CA ARG A 52 -5.45 16.89 -0.31
C ARG A 52 -5.10 17.18 -1.78
N ARG A 53 -3.81 17.32 -2.09
CA ARG A 53 -3.30 17.67 -3.43
C ARG A 53 -2.39 16.59 -4.02
N VAL A 54 -2.49 15.35 -3.53
CA VAL A 54 -1.73 14.24 -4.13
C VAL A 54 -2.10 14.09 -5.61
N PRO A 55 -1.11 14.07 -6.53
CA PRO A 55 -1.35 13.84 -7.94
C PRO A 55 -2.07 12.50 -8.17
N LEU A 56 -3.15 12.52 -8.95
CA LEU A 56 -3.93 11.32 -9.25
C LEU A 56 -3.31 10.44 -10.36
N ALA A 57 -2.24 10.91 -11.00
CA ALA A 57 -1.49 10.11 -11.96
C ALA A 57 -0.77 8.95 -11.24
N LEU A 58 -0.76 7.78 -11.89
CA LEU A 58 -0.09 6.61 -11.32
C LEU A 58 1.42 6.84 -11.22
N VAL A 59 1.99 6.56 -10.04
CA VAL A 59 3.43 6.56 -9.84
C VAL A 59 4.04 5.34 -10.54
N PRO A 60 4.90 5.51 -11.57
CA PRO A 60 5.42 4.40 -12.35
C PRO A 60 6.24 3.41 -11.51
N GLY A 61 6.07 2.12 -11.79
CA GLY A 61 6.80 1.03 -11.13
C GLY A 61 6.37 0.72 -9.69
N TRP A 62 5.53 1.56 -9.07
CA TRP A 62 4.89 1.26 -7.81
C TRP A 62 3.56 0.54 -8.02
N ARG A 63 3.32 -0.51 -7.22
CA ARG A 63 2.10 -1.30 -7.32
C ARG A 63 1.78 -2.03 -6.01
N ILE A 64 0.50 -2.05 -5.67
CA ILE A 64 -0.06 -2.88 -4.61
C ILE A 64 -0.66 -4.14 -5.26
N GLU A 65 -0.29 -5.31 -4.75
CA GLU A 65 -0.94 -6.57 -5.09
C GLU A 65 -1.55 -7.19 -3.85
N VAL A 66 -2.82 -7.58 -3.93
CA VAL A 66 -3.51 -8.26 -2.84
C VAL A 66 -4.07 -9.58 -3.34
N THR A 67 -3.81 -10.65 -2.60
CA THR A 67 -4.49 -11.93 -2.75
C THR A 67 -5.47 -12.10 -1.60
N PHE A 68 -6.74 -12.26 -1.91
CA PHE A 68 -7.78 -12.55 -0.93
C PHE A 68 -7.88 -14.07 -0.72
N GLU A 69 -7.90 -14.50 0.52
CA GLU A 69 -8.11 -15.89 0.91
C GLU A 69 -9.56 -16.11 1.35
N ASP A 70 -10.08 -17.33 1.16
CA ASP A 70 -11.45 -17.69 1.50
C ASP A 70 -11.76 -17.55 3.01
N SER A 71 -10.71 -17.51 3.84
CA SER A 71 -10.77 -17.26 5.28
C SER A 71 -11.06 -15.81 5.65
N GLY A 72 -11.12 -14.89 4.67
CA GLY A 72 -11.26 -13.45 4.91
C GLY A 72 -9.94 -12.73 5.15
N HIS A 73 -8.81 -13.46 5.18
CA HIS A 73 -7.48 -12.86 5.27
C HIS A 73 -6.99 -12.35 3.90
N ALA A 74 -6.21 -11.27 3.92
CA ALA A 74 -5.56 -10.72 2.73
C ALA A 74 -4.04 -10.83 2.84
N ARG A 75 -3.40 -11.27 1.74
CA ARG A 75 -1.94 -11.23 1.59
C ARG A 75 -1.56 -10.08 0.67
N LEU A 76 -0.84 -9.12 1.23
CA LEU A 76 -0.35 -7.93 0.56
C LEU A 76 1.09 -8.13 0.06
N SER A 77 1.34 -7.69 -1.17
CA SER A 77 2.69 -7.45 -1.68
C SER A 77 2.78 -6.03 -2.21
N VAL A 78 3.83 -5.31 -1.83
CA VAL A 78 4.12 -3.96 -2.33
C VAL A 78 5.32 -4.04 -3.25
N HIS A 79 5.11 -3.65 -4.49
CA HIS A 79 6.15 -3.58 -5.51
C HIS A 79 6.58 -2.13 -5.68
N TRP A 80 7.89 -1.94 -5.80
CA TRP A 80 8.56 -0.70 -6.16
C TRP A 80 9.29 -0.89 -7.50
N PRO A 81 9.89 0.16 -8.10
CA PRO A 81 10.68 0.08 -9.34
C PRO A 81 11.97 -0.75 -9.23
N HIS A 82 11.84 -2.04 -8.92
CA HIS A 82 12.90 -3.02 -8.74
C HIS A 82 12.37 -4.42 -9.09
N VAL A 83 13.28 -5.35 -9.38
CA VAL A 83 12.95 -6.74 -9.74
C VAL A 83 12.26 -7.51 -8.60
N ARG A 84 12.56 -7.14 -7.35
CA ARG A 84 12.02 -7.79 -6.15
C ARG A 84 11.05 -6.83 -5.47
N PRO A 85 9.90 -7.31 -4.98
CA PRO A 85 8.98 -6.49 -4.21
C PRO A 85 9.64 -6.02 -2.91
N LEU A 86 9.17 -4.88 -2.40
CA LEU A 86 9.58 -4.34 -1.09
C LEU A 86 9.13 -5.29 0.03
N VAL A 87 7.88 -5.75 -0.04
CA VAL A 87 7.36 -6.80 0.84
C VAL A 87 6.56 -7.81 0.03
N SER A 88 6.59 -9.07 0.45
CA SER A 88 5.89 -10.18 -0.20
C SER A 88 4.98 -10.89 0.77
N HIS A 89 3.70 -11.04 0.40
CA HIS A 89 2.72 -11.89 1.09
C HIS A 89 2.54 -11.59 2.59
N VAL A 90 2.59 -10.32 2.98
CA VAL A 90 2.34 -9.89 4.36
C VAL A 90 0.85 -9.99 4.66
N GLY A 91 0.49 -10.61 5.79
CA GLY A 91 -0.89 -10.62 6.27
C GLY A 91 -1.29 -9.22 6.71
N VAL A 92 -2.41 -8.73 6.19
CA VAL A 92 -2.96 -7.42 6.57
C VAL A 92 -4.47 -7.50 6.60
N ASP A 93 -5.08 -6.85 7.59
CA ASP A 93 -6.52 -6.69 7.65
C ASP A 93 -6.92 -5.50 6.79
N LEU A 94 -7.72 -5.75 5.76
CA LEU A 94 -8.19 -4.73 4.82
C LEU A 94 -9.71 -4.60 4.94
N PRO A 95 -10.24 -3.41 5.29
CA PRO A 95 -11.67 -3.20 5.37
C PRO A 95 -12.39 -3.60 4.08
N GLN A 96 -13.59 -4.18 4.15
CA GLN A 96 -14.31 -4.63 2.96
C GLN A 96 -14.49 -3.50 1.93
N ARG A 97 -14.80 -2.28 2.39
CA ARG A 97 -14.91 -1.09 1.53
C ARG A 97 -13.58 -0.75 0.84
N TRP A 98 -12.45 -0.91 1.53
CA TRP A 98 -11.12 -0.73 0.96
C TRP A 98 -10.93 -1.66 -0.24
N GLN A 99 -11.27 -2.94 -0.08
CA GLN A 99 -11.12 -3.96 -1.13
C GLN A 99 -11.98 -3.63 -2.35
N GLN A 100 -13.23 -3.22 -2.13
CA GLN A 100 -14.14 -2.81 -3.18
C GLN A 100 -13.60 -1.61 -3.96
N LEU A 101 -13.12 -0.57 -3.27
CA LEU A 101 -12.55 0.62 -3.90
C LEU A 101 -11.31 0.26 -4.72
N ALA A 102 -10.37 -0.50 -4.14
CA ALA A 102 -9.13 -0.89 -4.81
C ALA A 102 -9.38 -1.71 -6.09
N VAL A 103 -10.30 -2.69 -6.02
CA VAL A 103 -10.68 -3.51 -7.19
C VAL A 103 -11.37 -2.68 -8.26
N THR A 104 -12.30 -1.81 -7.86
CA THR A 104 -13.10 -1.00 -8.80
C THR A 104 -12.23 0.04 -9.50
N GLN A 105 -11.39 0.75 -8.74
CA GLN A 105 -10.53 1.82 -9.26
C GLN A 105 -9.26 1.29 -9.95
N ARG A 106 -8.89 0.02 -9.69
CA ARG A 106 -7.61 -0.59 -10.12
C ARG A 106 -6.38 0.25 -9.72
N ALA A 107 -6.54 1.04 -8.67
CA ALA A 107 -5.55 1.92 -8.10
C ALA A 107 -5.78 2.03 -6.59
N GLY A 108 -4.75 2.45 -5.86
CA GLY A 108 -4.83 2.77 -4.44
C GLY A 108 -3.90 3.93 -4.10
N LEU A 109 -4.17 4.60 -2.99
CA LEU A 109 -3.27 5.62 -2.44
C LEU A 109 -2.26 4.92 -1.54
N LEU A 110 -0.96 5.08 -1.81
CA LEU A 110 0.10 4.63 -0.91
C LEU A 110 0.59 5.85 -0.11
N LEU A 111 0.60 5.75 1.22
CA LEU A 111 1.16 6.76 2.11
C LEU A 111 2.32 6.14 2.89
N VAL A 112 3.46 6.82 2.89
CA VAL A 112 4.69 6.35 3.53
C VAL A 112 5.26 7.44 4.41
N GLY A 113 5.56 7.10 5.65
CA GLY A 113 6.05 8.03 6.67
C GLY A 113 6.33 7.29 7.98
N HIS A 114 6.78 8.01 9.00
CA HIS A 114 6.97 7.44 10.34
C HIS A 114 5.66 7.52 11.15
N ASP A 115 5.44 6.56 12.05
CA ASP A 115 4.31 6.51 12.97
C ASP A 115 2.92 6.70 12.32
N LEU A 116 2.76 6.21 11.09
CA LEU A 116 1.49 6.26 10.34
C LEU A 116 0.51 5.19 10.79
N VAL A 117 1.01 3.98 11.07
CA VAL A 117 0.18 2.83 11.42
C VAL A 117 -0.13 2.89 12.91
N THR A 118 -1.39 3.19 13.22
CA THR A 118 -1.86 3.40 14.59
C THR A 118 -3.36 3.11 14.70
N ASP A 119 -3.81 2.75 15.89
CA ASP A 119 -5.22 2.60 16.24
C ASP A 119 -5.88 3.94 16.64
N ASP A 120 -5.15 5.05 16.48
CA ASP A 120 -5.54 6.38 16.90
C ASP A 120 -6.65 7.00 16.02
N HIS A 121 -7.64 7.62 16.66
CA HIS A 121 -8.71 8.34 15.99
C HIS A 121 -8.24 9.63 15.29
N TYR A 122 -7.05 10.15 15.64
CA TYR A 122 -6.46 11.37 15.08
C TYR A 122 -5.59 11.13 13.83
N LEU A 123 -5.80 10.01 13.13
CA LEU A 123 -5.04 9.67 11.93
C LEU A 123 -5.10 10.76 10.84
N PRO A 124 -6.27 11.37 10.53
CA PRO A 124 -6.34 12.43 9.52
C PRO A 124 -5.46 13.64 9.85
N GLU A 125 -5.48 14.12 11.09
CA GLU A 125 -4.68 15.24 11.57
C GLU A 125 -3.20 14.89 11.57
N ARG A 126 -2.85 13.64 11.91
CA ARG A 126 -1.47 13.15 11.88
C ARG A 126 -0.92 13.12 10.45
N VAL A 127 -1.64 12.52 9.51
CA VAL A 127 -1.24 12.47 8.10
C VAL A 127 -1.09 13.89 7.54
N THR A 128 -1.99 14.81 7.91
CA THR A 128 -1.89 16.22 7.50
C THR A 128 -0.62 16.86 8.04
N ARG A 129 -0.32 16.70 9.35
CA ARG A 129 0.92 17.23 9.95
C ARG A 129 2.18 16.65 9.29
N LEU A 130 2.20 15.34 9.01
CA LEU A 130 3.33 14.69 8.35
C LEU A 130 3.51 15.19 6.91
N ALA A 131 2.42 15.47 6.19
CA ALA A 131 2.50 16.11 4.89
C ALA A 131 3.11 17.52 5.05
N GLU A 132 2.56 18.36 5.91
CA GLU A 132 3.01 19.75 6.11
C GLU A 132 4.48 19.84 6.56
N SER A 133 4.99 18.86 7.31
CA SER A 133 6.39 18.78 7.73
C SER A 133 7.35 18.18 6.69
N GLY A 134 6.83 17.71 5.54
CA GLY A 134 7.62 16.99 4.54
C GLY A 134 8.04 15.58 4.97
N SER A 135 7.38 15.03 5.99
CA SER A 135 7.64 13.67 6.53
C SER A 135 6.67 12.63 5.97
N LEU A 136 6.08 12.90 4.80
CA LEU A 136 5.14 12.02 4.12
C LEU A 136 5.45 11.94 2.63
N ALA A 137 5.64 10.73 2.12
CA ALA A 137 5.56 10.44 0.70
C ALA A 137 4.19 9.83 0.39
N ALA A 138 3.55 10.29 -0.69
CA ALA A 138 2.23 9.80 -1.07
C ALA A 138 2.06 9.77 -2.58
N GLY A 139 1.38 8.74 -3.08
CA GLY A 139 1.09 8.64 -4.50
C GLY A 139 0.00 7.64 -4.81
N VAL A 140 -0.68 7.84 -5.94
CA VAL A 140 -1.60 6.84 -6.47
C VAL A 140 -0.78 5.76 -7.18
N VAL A 141 -0.98 4.51 -6.80
CA VAL A 141 -0.23 3.36 -7.32
C VAL A 141 -1.18 2.36 -7.96
N ALA A 142 -0.68 1.58 -8.91
CA ALA A 142 -1.51 0.57 -9.56
C ALA A 142 -1.94 -0.49 -8.53
N PHE A 143 -3.18 -0.96 -8.61
CA PHE A 143 -3.67 -2.06 -7.80
C PHE A 143 -3.93 -3.29 -8.66
N ARG A 144 -3.54 -4.47 -8.16
CA ARG A 144 -3.93 -5.76 -8.74
C ARG A 144 -4.48 -6.68 -7.66
N SER A 145 -5.62 -7.28 -7.96
CA SER A 145 -6.16 -8.39 -7.18
C SER A 145 -5.71 -9.71 -7.82
N GLY A 146 -5.19 -10.62 -7.00
CA GLY A 146 -4.98 -12.02 -7.35
C GLY A 146 -6.10 -12.86 -6.77
N ASN A 147 -6.84 -13.61 -7.60
CA ASN A 147 -7.68 -14.70 -7.10
C ASN A 147 -6.84 -15.97 -7.01
N ARG A 148 -6.77 -16.60 -5.84
CA ARG A 148 -6.38 -18.01 -5.72
C ARG A 148 -7.52 -18.92 -6.19
N SER A 149 -7.96 -18.78 -7.43
CA SER A 149 -8.97 -19.68 -7.99
C SER A 149 -8.77 -19.90 -9.49
N ARG A 150 -7.71 -20.65 -9.83
CA ARG A 150 -7.84 -21.87 -10.66
C ARG A 150 -6.51 -22.64 -10.65
N PRO A 151 -6.49 -23.91 -10.25
CA PRO A 151 -5.52 -24.82 -10.81
C PRO A 151 -5.72 -24.75 -12.33
N ARG A 152 -4.65 -24.49 -13.09
CA ARG A 152 -4.66 -24.84 -14.52
C ARG A 152 -4.80 -26.36 -14.57
N GLY A 153 -6.03 -26.85 -14.64
CA GLY A 153 -6.31 -28.22 -15.01
C GLY A 153 -5.64 -28.46 -16.36
N ARG A 154 -4.52 -29.18 -16.34
CA ARG A 154 -4.00 -29.86 -17.52
C ARG A 154 -5.05 -30.90 -17.91
N ALA A 155 -6.03 -30.51 -18.70
CA ALA A 155 -6.66 -31.44 -19.62
C ALA A 155 -5.64 -31.68 -20.74
N ARG A 156 -4.74 -32.65 -20.53
CA ARG A 156 -4.19 -33.39 -21.67
C ARG A 156 -4.94 -34.71 -21.71
N GLN A 157 -5.94 -34.73 -22.58
CA GLN A 157 -6.31 -35.93 -23.31
C GLN A 157 -5.02 -36.54 -23.89
N ALA A 158 -4.80 -37.81 -23.59
CA ALA A 158 -4.12 -38.72 -24.49
C ALA A 158 -5.03 -39.96 -24.54
N ALA A 159 -5.99 -39.90 -25.47
CA ALA A 159 -6.45 -41.09 -26.13
C ALA A 159 -5.41 -41.39 -27.21
N PHE A 160 -4.78 -42.56 -27.14
CA PHE A 160 -4.45 -43.50 -28.21
C PHE A 160 -3.77 -44.70 -27.55
#